data_AF-A0AA36HQC0-F1
#
_entry.id   AF-A0AA36HQC0-F1
#
_cell.length_a   1.000
_cell.length_b   1.000
_cell.length_c   1.000
_cell.angle_alpha   90.00
_cell.angle_beta   90.00
_cell.angle_gamma   90.00
#
_symmetry.space_group_name_H-M   'P 1'
#
loop_
_entity.id
_entity.type
_entity.pdbx_description
1 polymer ?
#
loop_
_entity_poly.entity_id
_entity_poly.type
_entity_poly.pdbx_seq_one_letter_code
_entity_poly.pdbx_strand_id
1 'polypeptide(L)'
;MFAWWLALPVLARAQNDDDVGGFCPDGSCINCNYCDGSCFSTCSCNTELNTCCCQAPPGYYARGYEKIPCPGGTYQDSTGKTSCKLCSTDATELFDVNYRGAVDLVACEEAKCSSRCGNSTDCEVQCVSSVFVETAMMSHPENITFCSGLEQPVDPQGCSWQSTPSSAPGWHMEVFALTLWLALCCAQ
;
A
#
# COMPACT_ATOMS: atom_id res chain seq x y z
N MET A 1 -41.13 41.89 29.32
CA MET A 1 -40.71 40.48 29.08
C MET A 1 -39.95 40.46 27.77
N PHE A 2 -38.63 40.34 27.83
CA PHE A 2 -37.73 40.50 26.68
C PHE A 2 -37.66 39.21 25.85
N ALA A 3 -37.80 39.36 24.54
CA ALA A 3 -37.53 38.33 23.54
C ALA A 3 -36.04 38.34 23.18
N TRP A 4 -35.34 37.23 23.36
CA TRP A 4 -33.99 37.01 22.84
C TRP A 4 -33.97 35.75 21.99
N TRP A 5 -33.78 35.93 20.69
CA TRP A 5 -33.32 34.90 19.76
C TRP A 5 -31.82 34.73 19.99
N LEU A 6 -31.36 33.52 20.32
CA LEU A 6 -29.95 33.17 20.17
C LEU A 6 -29.85 31.80 19.50
N ALA A 7 -29.14 31.83 18.38
CA ALA A 7 -28.87 30.73 17.48
C ALA A 7 -28.08 29.62 18.16
N LEU A 8 -28.37 28.39 17.74
CA LEU A 8 -27.63 27.18 18.08
C LEU A 8 -26.19 27.26 17.55
N PRO A 9 -25.16 27.00 18.37
CA PRO A 9 -23.96 26.36 17.86
C PRO A 9 -24.24 24.87 17.78
N VAL A 10 -24.36 24.37 16.54
CA VAL A 10 -24.15 22.96 16.21
C VAL A 10 -22.73 22.62 16.69
N LEU A 11 -22.62 22.04 17.88
CA LEU A 11 -21.37 21.39 18.28
C LEU A 11 -21.31 20.08 17.51
N ALA A 12 -20.39 20.10 16.55
CA ALA A 12 -20.06 19.01 15.66
C ALA A 12 -19.95 17.69 16.42
N ARG A 13 -20.60 16.67 15.87
CA ARG A 13 -20.32 15.29 16.21
C ARG A 13 -18.83 15.07 15.96
N ALA A 14 -18.10 14.57 16.95
CA ALA A 14 -16.83 13.91 16.69
C ALA A 14 -17.13 12.80 15.67
N GLN A 15 -16.63 12.96 14.45
CA GLN A 15 -16.65 11.87 13.48
C GLN A 15 -15.69 10.82 14.04
N ASN A 16 -16.22 9.63 14.33
CA ASN A 16 -15.40 8.43 14.33
C ASN A 16 -14.86 8.33 12.91
N ASP A 17 -13.59 8.69 12.70
CA ASP A 17 -12.91 8.45 11.43
C ASP A 17 -12.47 6.97 11.45
N ASP A 18 -13.46 6.11 11.20
CA ASP A 18 -13.32 4.69 10.93
C ASP A 18 -12.66 4.46 9.55
N ASP A 19 -11.44 4.98 9.37
CA ASP A 19 -10.54 4.67 8.25
C ASP A 19 -9.11 4.98 8.72
N VAL A 20 -8.43 4.02 9.37
CA VAL A 20 -6.97 4.15 9.60
C VAL A 20 -6.28 3.93 8.26
N GLY A 21 -6.35 4.97 7.45
CA GLY A 21 -5.70 5.05 6.17
C GLY A 21 -4.21 5.29 6.33
N GLY A 22 -3.41 4.47 5.68
CA GLY A 22 -1.97 4.65 5.55
C GLY A 22 -1.55 6.00 4.99
N PHE A 23 -0.33 6.37 5.35
CA PHE A 23 0.20 7.71 5.11
C PHE A 23 0.30 8.12 3.62
N CYS A 24 0.61 7.18 2.74
CA CYS A 24 0.78 7.42 1.30
C CYS A 24 -0.17 6.56 0.45
N PRO A 25 -0.57 7.04 -0.75
CA PRO A 25 -1.42 6.28 -1.66
C PRO A 25 -0.68 5.09 -2.27
N ASP A 26 -1.45 4.15 -2.80
CA ASP A 26 -0.93 2.93 -3.39
C ASP A 26 0.15 3.16 -4.45
N GLY A 27 1.21 2.35 -4.40
CA GLY A 27 2.32 2.42 -5.34
C GLY A 27 3.28 3.58 -5.08
N SER A 28 3.08 4.31 -3.97
CA SER A 28 4.01 5.33 -3.50
C SER A 28 4.85 4.82 -2.32
N CYS A 29 6.01 5.45 -2.14
CA CYS A 29 6.88 5.27 -1.00
C CYS A 29 7.00 6.55 -0.16
N ILE A 30 7.38 6.40 1.10
CA ILE A 30 7.53 7.49 2.06
C ILE A 30 8.96 8.02 1.98
N ASN A 31 9.11 9.34 2.00
CA ASN A 31 10.38 10.06 1.94
C ASN A 31 11.10 9.88 0.59
N CYS A 32 11.44 11.01 -0.05
CA CYS A 32 12.03 11.02 -1.39
C CYS A 32 13.31 10.19 -1.49
N ASN A 33 14.12 10.12 -0.42
CA ASN A 33 15.37 9.38 -0.41
C ASN A 33 15.17 7.87 -0.61
N TYR A 34 14.08 7.32 -0.09
CA TYR A 34 13.72 5.89 -0.24
C TYR A 34 12.85 5.61 -1.48
N CYS A 35 12.52 6.67 -2.21
CA CYS A 35 11.81 6.64 -3.48
C CYS A 35 12.77 6.93 -4.62
N ASP A 36 12.70 8.10 -5.23
CA ASP A 36 13.42 8.39 -6.47
C ASP A 36 14.65 9.29 -6.26
N GLY A 37 14.96 9.66 -5.00
CA GLY A 37 16.00 10.64 -4.65
C GLY A 37 15.68 12.08 -5.08
N SER A 38 14.59 12.28 -5.85
CA SER A 38 14.12 13.58 -6.33
C SER A 38 12.79 13.94 -5.66
N CYS A 39 12.80 14.97 -4.81
CA CYS A 39 11.59 15.43 -4.11
C CYS A 39 10.66 16.32 -4.96
N PHE A 40 11.12 16.88 -6.08
CA PHE A 40 10.54 18.12 -6.60
C PHE A 40 9.52 17.94 -7.73
N SER A 41 9.48 16.80 -8.43
CA SER A 41 8.59 16.60 -9.58
C SER A 41 7.61 15.43 -9.45
N THR A 42 7.91 14.46 -8.60
CA THR A 42 7.18 13.18 -8.51
C THR A 42 6.62 12.89 -7.12
N CYS A 43 6.80 13.83 -6.19
CA CYS A 43 6.40 13.68 -4.79
C CYS A 43 5.36 14.71 -4.36
N SER A 44 4.42 14.27 -3.53
CA SER A 44 3.50 15.11 -2.77
C SER A 44 4.02 15.23 -1.34
N CYS A 45 4.43 16.43 -0.93
CA CYS A 45 5.04 16.67 0.38
C CYS A 45 4.09 17.34 1.36
N ASN A 46 4.05 16.82 2.59
CA ASN A 46 3.41 17.45 3.74
C ASN A 46 4.47 18.20 4.56
N THR A 47 4.33 19.52 4.66
CA THR A 47 5.28 20.38 5.37
C THR A 47 5.13 20.35 6.88
N GLU A 48 3.97 19.99 7.40
CA GLU A 48 3.72 19.87 8.85
C GLU A 48 4.40 18.63 9.44
N LEU A 49 4.48 17.56 8.63
CA LEU A 49 5.07 16.28 9.00
C LEU A 49 6.47 16.06 8.40
N ASN A 50 7.01 17.04 7.67
CA ASN A 50 8.31 16.99 6.99
C ASN A 50 8.54 15.69 6.21
N THR A 51 7.51 15.22 5.51
CA THR A 51 7.53 13.93 4.82
C THR A 51 6.83 14.03 3.47
N CYS A 52 7.21 13.16 2.54
CA CYS A 52 6.71 13.17 1.18
C CYS A 52 6.29 11.78 0.73
N CYS A 53 5.24 11.71 -0.08
CA CYS A 53 4.83 10.50 -0.79
C CYS A 53 5.27 10.62 -2.25
N CYS A 54 6.05 9.65 -2.74
CA CYS A 54 6.51 9.65 -4.12
C CYS A 54 6.14 8.35 -4.82
N GLN A 55 5.73 8.43 -6.08
CA GLN A 55 5.45 7.22 -6.86
C GLN A 55 6.73 6.39 -7.04
N ALA A 56 6.62 5.06 -6.91
CA ALA A 56 7.71 4.17 -7.28
C ALA A 56 8.11 4.39 -8.75
N PRO A 57 9.40 4.53 -9.08
CA PRO A 57 9.85 4.70 -10.46
C PRO A 57 9.76 3.38 -11.25
N PRO A 58 9.86 3.42 -12.59
CA PRO A 58 9.99 2.21 -13.40
C PRO A 58 11.12 1.30 -12.92
N GLY A 59 10.93 -0.01 -13.02
CA GLY A 59 11.80 -1.03 -12.44
C GLY A 59 11.53 -1.33 -10.97
N TYR A 60 10.64 -0.59 -10.33
CA TYR A 60 10.31 -0.75 -8.92
C TYR A 60 8.79 -0.80 -8.72
N TYR A 61 8.41 -1.34 -7.58
CA TYR A 61 7.07 -1.22 -7.02
C TYR A 61 7.19 -0.70 -5.59
N ALA A 62 6.13 -0.12 -5.03
CA ALA A 62 6.10 0.27 -3.63
C ALA A 62 4.80 -0.17 -2.98
N ARG A 63 4.94 -0.53 -1.71
CA ARG A 63 3.85 -1.02 -0.87
C ARG A 63 3.78 -0.32 0.49
N GLY A 64 4.36 0.87 0.63
CA GLY A 64 4.47 1.53 1.92
C GLY A 64 5.67 2.46 2.00
N TYR A 65 6.68 2.10 2.77
CA TYR A 65 7.76 3.03 3.13
C TYR A 65 8.85 3.19 2.06
N GLU A 66 9.26 2.14 1.34
CA GLU A 66 10.31 2.21 0.32
C GLU A 66 9.87 1.70 -1.04
N LYS A 67 10.62 2.08 -2.09
CA LYS A 67 10.56 1.38 -3.37
C LYS A 67 11.32 0.06 -3.28
N ILE A 68 10.74 -0.98 -3.85
CA ILE A 68 11.31 -2.32 -3.90
C ILE A 68 11.59 -2.64 -5.38
N PRO A 69 12.83 -2.99 -5.75
CA PRO A 69 13.15 -3.36 -7.12
C PRO A 69 12.40 -4.62 -7.55
N CYS A 70 11.92 -4.64 -8.80
CA CYS A 70 11.34 -5.84 -9.39
C CYS A 70 12.36 -6.99 -9.36
N PRO A 71 12.03 -8.16 -8.77
CA PRO A 71 12.90 -9.33 -8.81
C PRO A 71 13.01 -9.89 -10.24
N GLY A 72 14.05 -10.67 -10.50
CA GLY A 72 14.27 -11.29 -11.80
C GLY A 72 13.09 -12.15 -12.24
N GLY A 73 12.73 -12.05 -13.52
CA GLY A 73 11.50 -12.62 -14.05
C GLY A 73 10.27 -11.70 -13.93
N THR A 74 10.45 -10.48 -13.42
CA THR A 74 9.41 -9.44 -13.44
C THR A 74 9.96 -8.09 -13.89
N TYR A 75 9.07 -7.20 -14.33
CA TYR A 75 9.41 -5.83 -14.70
C TYR A 75 8.31 -4.82 -14.38
N GLN A 76 8.65 -3.54 -14.44
CA GLN A 76 7.68 -2.47 -14.33
C GLN A 76 8.05 -1.27 -15.22
N ASP A 77 7.19 -0.96 -16.18
CA ASP A 77 7.40 0.12 -17.16
C ASP A 77 6.73 1.44 -16.77
N SER A 78 5.92 1.42 -15.72
CA SER A 78 5.08 2.54 -15.29
C SER A 78 5.45 2.97 -13.88
N THR A 79 5.24 4.24 -13.56
CA THR A 79 5.38 4.74 -12.18
C THR A 79 4.20 4.33 -11.31
N GLY A 80 4.39 4.34 -9.99
CA GLY A 80 3.30 4.29 -9.01
C GLY A 80 2.64 2.92 -8.91
N LYS A 81 3.41 1.84 -8.95
CA LYS A 81 2.88 0.48 -9.00
C LYS A 81 3.11 -0.27 -7.70
N THR A 82 2.18 -1.16 -7.38
CA THR A 82 2.19 -1.99 -6.17
C THR A 82 2.72 -3.39 -6.43
N SER A 83 3.00 -3.74 -7.67
CA SER A 83 3.60 -5.01 -8.09
C SER A 83 4.32 -4.84 -9.42
N CYS A 84 5.13 -5.83 -9.77
CA CYS A 84 5.74 -5.95 -11.08
C CYS A 84 4.95 -6.94 -11.94
N LYS A 85 5.01 -6.73 -13.27
CA LYS A 85 4.45 -7.63 -14.28
C LYS A 85 5.38 -8.82 -14.45
N LEU A 86 4.83 -10.01 -14.68
CA LEU A 86 5.63 -11.18 -15.04
C LEU A 86 6.24 -11.02 -16.43
N CYS A 87 7.48 -11.49 -16.58
CA CYS A 87 8.13 -11.69 -17.88
C CYS A 87 7.35 -12.67 -18.76
N SER A 88 6.90 -13.74 -18.12
CA SER A 88 6.45 -14.95 -18.78
C SER A 88 5.51 -15.69 -17.85
N THR A 89 4.49 -16.29 -18.45
CA THR A 89 3.54 -17.16 -17.76
C THR A 89 3.91 -18.64 -17.91
N ASP A 90 5.03 -18.96 -18.55
CA ASP A 90 5.52 -20.32 -18.67
C ASP A 90 6.13 -20.76 -17.33
N ALA A 91 5.52 -21.75 -16.69
CA ALA A 91 5.96 -22.32 -15.42
C ALA A 91 7.30 -23.06 -15.51
N THR A 92 7.77 -23.37 -16.72
CA THR A 92 9.03 -24.07 -16.97
C THR A 92 10.21 -23.12 -17.16
N GLU A 93 9.95 -21.83 -17.42
CA GLU A 93 11.01 -20.83 -17.49
C GLU A 93 11.59 -20.54 -16.10
N LEU A 94 12.92 -20.50 -16.05
CA LEU A 94 13.70 -20.27 -14.85
C LEU A 94 14.40 -18.90 -14.90
N PHE A 95 14.31 -18.17 -13.80
CA PHE A 95 14.86 -16.83 -13.67
C PHE A 95 15.85 -16.73 -12.49
N ASP A 96 16.89 -15.94 -12.67
CA ASP A 96 17.79 -15.50 -11.61
C ASP A 96 17.03 -14.51 -10.73
N VAL A 97 16.50 -15.00 -9.62
CA VAL A 97 15.70 -14.20 -8.68
C VAL A 97 16.51 -13.06 -8.07
N ASN A 98 17.84 -12.98 -8.25
CA ASN A 98 18.72 -11.91 -7.77
C ASN A 98 18.94 -10.78 -8.79
N TYR A 99 18.48 -10.94 -10.04
CA TYR A 99 18.38 -9.80 -10.96
C TYR A 99 17.34 -8.80 -10.46
N ARG A 100 17.58 -7.49 -10.63
CA ARG A 100 16.77 -6.42 -10.02
C ARG A 100 16.49 -5.31 -10.99
N GLY A 101 15.31 -4.72 -10.89
CA GLY A 101 15.05 -3.38 -11.43
C GLY A 101 14.70 -3.32 -12.91
N ALA A 102 14.23 -4.42 -13.51
CA ALA A 102 13.88 -4.43 -14.93
C ALA A 102 12.73 -3.46 -15.24
N VAL A 103 12.97 -2.53 -16.17
CA VAL A 103 12.00 -1.49 -16.54
C VAL A 103 11.08 -1.93 -17.68
N ASP A 104 11.47 -2.92 -18.47
CA ASP A 104 10.71 -3.40 -19.61
C ASP A 104 10.87 -4.91 -19.78
N LEU A 105 10.13 -5.47 -20.74
CA LEU A 105 10.15 -6.89 -21.04
C LEU A 105 11.53 -7.36 -21.51
N VAL A 106 12.27 -6.53 -22.25
CA VAL A 106 13.59 -6.92 -22.78
C VAL A 106 14.58 -7.09 -21.63
N ALA A 107 14.67 -6.09 -20.74
CA ALA A 107 15.49 -6.16 -19.54
C ALA A 107 15.04 -7.30 -18.61
N CYS A 108 13.74 -7.57 -18.56
CA CYS A 108 13.22 -8.69 -17.79
C CYS A 108 13.75 -10.06 -18.29
N GLU A 109 13.78 -10.25 -19.61
CA GLU A 109 14.24 -11.51 -20.20
C GLU A 109 15.74 -11.74 -20.01
N GLU A 110 16.52 -10.70 -19.71
CA GLU A 110 17.92 -10.83 -19.28
C GLU A 110 18.07 -11.58 -17.95
N ALA A 111 17.00 -11.70 -17.16
CA ALA A 111 17.00 -12.49 -15.94
C ALA A 111 16.88 -14.00 -16.22
N LYS A 112 16.58 -14.44 -17.46
CA LYS A 112 16.45 -15.86 -17.78
C LYS A 112 17.77 -16.57 -17.48
N CYS A 113 17.69 -17.67 -16.73
CA CYS A 113 18.88 -18.42 -16.34
C CYS A 113 19.61 -19.03 -17.54
N SER A 114 18.90 -19.37 -18.60
CA SER A 114 19.50 -19.80 -19.87
C SER A 114 20.44 -18.75 -20.49
N SER A 115 20.22 -17.47 -20.21
CA SER A 115 21.10 -16.38 -20.65
C SER A 115 22.16 -16.01 -19.60
N ARG A 116 21.82 -16.08 -18.31
CA ARG A 116 22.72 -15.64 -17.22
C ARG A 116 23.68 -16.68 -16.72
N CYS A 117 23.26 -17.94 -16.64
CA CYS A 117 24.05 -18.99 -16.01
C CYS A 117 24.99 -19.71 -16.96
N GLY A 118 24.76 -19.62 -18.28
CA GLY A 118 25.55 -20.39 -19.26
C GLY A 118 25.48 -21.88 -18.94
N ASN A 119 26.63 -22.49 -18.57
CA ASN A 119 26.71 -23.88 -18.10
C ASN A 119 27.08 -23.99 -16.61
N SER A 120 26.91 -22.92 -15.82
CA SER A 120 27.24 -22.92 -14.40
C SER A 120 26.10 -23.55 -13.60
N THR A 121 26.31 -24.80 -13.18
CA THR A 121 25.38 -25.50 -12.29
C THR A 121 25.18 -24.78 -10.97
N ASP A 122 26.20 -24.08 -10.47
CA ASP A 122 26.10 -23.32 -9.21
C ASP A 122 25.16 -22.11 -9.34
N CYS A 123 25.14 -21.46 -10.50
CA CYS A 123 24.17 -20.40 -10.82
C CYS A 123 22.76 -20.98 -11.00
N GLU A 124 22.64 -22.09 -11.72
CA GLU A 124 21.36 -22.74 -11.99
C GLU A 124 20.63 -23.19 -10.71
N VAL A 125 21.37 -23.53 -9.66
CA VAL A 125 20.79 -23.89 -8.34
C VAL A 125 20.07 -22.71 -7.69
N GLN A 126 20.41 -21.46 -8.03
CA GLN A 126 19.76 -20.25 -7.52
C GLN A 126 18.56 -19.78 -8.36
N CYS A 127 18.26 -20.50 -9.45
CA CYS A 127 17.18 -20.16 -10.35
C CYS A 127 15.83 -20.64 -9.81
N VAL A 128 14.80 -19.82 -10.01
CA VAL A 128 13.44 -20.13 -9.57
C VAL A 128 12.48 -20.05 -10.75
N SER A 129 11.40 -20.82 -10.71
CA SER A 129 10.37 -20.74 -11.76
C SER A 129 9.55 -19.44 -11.63
N SER A 130 8.90 -19.06 -12.73
CA SER A 130 7.97 -17.92 -12.77
C SER A 130 6.93 -17.91 -11.64
N VAL A 131 6.47 -19.08 -11.17
CA VAL A 131 5.55 -19.23 -10.03
C VAL A 131 6.18 -18.77 -8.70
N PHE A 132 7.47 -19.06 -8.48
CA PHE A 132 8.17 -18.64 -7.27
C PHE A 132 8.55 -17.15 -7.32
N VAL A 133 8.74 -16.57 -8.51
CA VAL A 133 8.97 -15.13 -8.67
C VAL A 133 7.80 -14.31 -8.12
N GLU A 134 6.56 -14.76 -8.29
CA GLU A 134 5.38 -14.11 -7.70
C GLU A 134 5.45 -14.07 -6.17
N THR A 135 5.91 -15.16 -5.56
CA THR A 135 6.11 -15.23 -4.11
C THR A 135 7.26 -14.34 -3.65
N ALA A 136 8.33 -14.25 -4.44
CA ALA A 136 9.48 -13.39 -4.15
C ALA A 136 9.10 -11.89 -4.10
N MET A 137 8.11 -11.45 -4.89
CA MET A 137 7.55 -10.09 -4.79
C MET A 137 6.78 -9.84 -3.48
N MET A 138 6.33 -10.89 -2.80
CA MET A 138 5.55 -10.78 -1.55
C MET A 138 6.38 -11.06 -0.30
N SER A 139 7.57 -11.62 -0.43
CA SER A 139 8.44 -11.97 0.71
C SER A 139 9.38 -10.84 1.16
N HIS A 140 9.24 -9.63 0.62
CA HIS A 140 10.11 -8.52 1.00
C HIS A 140 9.73 -8.01 2.40
N PRO A 141 10.64 -8.03 3.39
CA PRO A 141 10.32 -7.60 4.75
C PRO A 141 10.06 -6.10 4.81
N GLU A 142 9.08 -5.71 5.62
CA GLU A 142 8.78 -4.30 5.87
C GLU A 142 9.83 -3.70 6.82
N ASN A 143 10.54 -2.65 6.39
CA ASN A 143 11.47 -1.88 7.20
C ASN A 143 10.85 -0.53 7.61
N ILE A 144 10.05 -0.56 8.68
CA ILE A 144 9.33 0.60 9.21
C ILE A 144 10.18 1.51 10.10
N THR A 145 11.52 1.35 10.10
CA THR A 145 12.43 2.09 11.00
C THR A 145 12.25 3.61 10.87
N PHE A 146 12.05 4.10 9.64
CA PHE A 146 11.79 5.52 9.39
C PHE A 146 10.55 6.03 10.15
N CYS A 147 9.42 5.30 10.05
CA CYS A 147 8.17 5.68 10.72
C CYS A 147 8.29 5.68 12.24
N SER A 148 9.05 4.73 12.80
CA SER A 148 9.28 4.66 14.25
C SER A 148 10.12 5.83 14.80
N GLY A 149 10.79 6.59 13.93
CA GLY A 149 11.65 7.72 14.30
C GLY A 149 10.98 9.11 14.18
N LEU A 150 9.70 9.18 13.79
CA LEU A 150 8.99 10.46 13.63
C LEU A 150 8.57 11.05 14.99
N GLU A 151 8.60 12.40 15.12
CA GLU A 151 8.25 13.12 16.36
C GLU A 151 6.80 12.91 16.80
N GLN A 152 5.91 12.63 15.86
CA GLN A 152 4.60 12.01 16.10
C GLN A 152 4.66 10.60 15.51
N PRO A 153 4.82 9.55 16.35
CA PRO A 153 4.95 8.20 15.86
C PRO A 153 3.73 7.81 15.02
N VAL A 154 3.96 7.53 13.75
CA VAL A 154 2.94 6.89 12.92
C VAL A 154 2.87 5.43 13.37
N ASP A 155 1.67 4.96 13.69
CA ASP A 155 1.46 3.55 14.06
C ASP A 155 2.06 2.63 12.97
N PRO A 156 2.65 1.46 13.30
CA PRO A 156 3.13 0.51 12.30
C PRO A 156 2.11 0.18 11.21
N GLN A 157 0.82 0.16 11.56
CA GLN A 157 -0.29 -0.04 10.63
C GLN A 157 -0.53 1.21 9.76
N GLY A 158 -0.30 2.42 10.27
CA GLY A 158 -0.31 3.68 9.50
C GLY A 158 0.97 3.94 8.70
N CYS A 159 2.05 3.21 9.00
CA CYS A 159 3.27 3.10 8.18
C CYS A 159 3.05 2.20 6.94
N SER A 160 1.78 1.91 6.61
CA SER A 160 1.35 1.33 5.34
C SER A 160 -0.15 1.65 5.07
N TRP A 161 -0.55 1.59 3.79
CA TRP A 161 -1.84 1.72 3.09
C TRP A 161 -3.13 2.29 3.71
N GLN A 162 -3.82 3.14 2.93
CA GLN A 162 -5.28 3.18 2.87
C GLN A 162 -5.75 1.93 2.13
N SER A 163 -6.32 0.93 2.81
CA SER A 163 -7.23 0.03 2.11
C SER A 163 -8.42 0.86 1.68
N THR A 164 -8.60 1.12 0.37
CA THR A 164 -9.86 1.66 -0.11
C THR A 164 -10.99 0.81 0.47
N PRO A 165 -12.01 1.38 1.13
CA PRO A 165 -13.14 0.58 1.53
C PRO A 165 -13.76 0.04 0.24
N SER A 166 -13.66 -1.28 0.06
CA SER A 166 -14.46 -1.98 -0.93
C SER A 166 -15.90 -1.54 -0.67
N SER A 167 -16.52 -0.90 -1.65
CA SER A 167 -17.93 -0.53 -1.61
C SER A 167 -18.78 -1.81 -1.62
N ALA A 168 -18.82 -2.53 -0.51
CA ALA A 168 -19.78 -3.59 -0.26
C ALA A 168 -20.96 -2.96 0.50
N PRO A 169 -22.19 -3.04 -0.02
CA PRO A 169 -23.35 -2.43 0.64
C PRO A 169 -23.66 -3.22 1.92
N GLY A 170 -23.42 -2.60 3.08
CA GLY A 170 -23.79 -3.15 4.39
C GLY A 170 -25.31 -3.14 4.58
N TRP A 171 -25.90 -4.33 4.65
CA TRP A 171 -27.29 -4.49 5.09
C TRP A 171 -27.34 -4.32 6.62
N HIS A 172 -27.81 -3.16 7.08
CA HIS A 172 -28.13 -2.95 8.49
C HIS A 172 -29.47 -3.62 8.83
N MET A 173 -29.45 -4.65 9.66
CA MET A 173 -30.64 -5.19 10.33
C MET A 173 -30.80 -4.48 11.68
N GLU A 174 -31.74 -3.54 11.79
CA GLU A 174 -32.10 -2.92 13.06
C GLU A 174 -32.91 -3.89 13.92
N VAL A 175 -32.43 -4.19 15.13
CA VAL A 175 -33.18 -4.89 16.17
C VAL A 175 -33.91 -3.84 17.02
N PHE A 176 -35.21 -3.66 16.79
CA PHE A 176 -36.04 -2.79 17.63
C PHE A 176 -36.27 -3.42 19.01
N ALA A 177 -35.69 -2.82 20.05
CA ALA A 177 -36.01 -3.12 21.44
C ALA A 177 -37.36 -2.47 21.81
N LEU A 178 -38.42 -3.27 21.89
CA LEU A 178 -39.73 -2.86 22.41
C LEU A 178 -39.65 -2.69 23.94
N THR A 179 -39.52 -1.44 24.41
CA THR A 179 -39.76 -1.10 25.82
C THR A 179 -41.25 -0.81 26.03
N LEU A 180 -41.99 -1.80 26.52
CA LEU A 180 -43.41 -1.67 26.86
C LEU A 180 -43.56 -0.97 28.22
N TRP A 181 -43.84 0.34 28.20
CA TRP A 181 -44.29 1.10 29.36
C TRP A 181 -45.79 0.83 29.60
N LEU A 182 -46.12 0.06 30.63
CA LEU A 182 -47.48 -0.06 31.14
C LEU A 182 -47.73 1.01 32.22
N ALA A 183 -48.34 2.12 31.80
CA ALA A 183 -49.04 3.04 32.69
C ALA A 183 -50.49 3.17 32.19
N LEU A 184 -51.42 2.41 32.79
CA LEU A 184 -52.85 2.65 32.67
C LEU A 184 -53.39 3.08 34.03
N CYS A 185 -53.81 4.34 34.11
CA CYS A 185 -54.73 4.84 35.12
C CYS A 185 -56.01 5.35 34.43
N CYS A 186 -57.14 4.84 34.94
CA CYS A 186 -58.51 5.38 34.99
C CYS A 186 -59.27 5.72 33.69
N ALA A 187 -60.43 5.08 33.48
CA ALA A 187 -61.74 5.61 33.89
C ALA A 187 -62.90 4.89 33.17
N GLN A 188 -63.75 4.17 33.92
CA GLN A 188 -65.21 4.22 33.90
C GLN A 188 -65.79 3.40 35.05
#